data_AF-A0A8S3GXK9-F1
#
_entry.id   AF-A0A8S3GXK9-F1
#
_cell.length_a   1.000
_cell.length_b   1.000
_cell.length_c   1.000
_cell.angle_alpha   90.00
_cell.angle_beta   90.00
_cell.angle_gamma   90.00
#
_symmetry.space_group_name_H-M   'P 1'
#
loop_
_entity.id
_entity.type
_entity.pdbx_description
1 polymer ?
#
loop_
_entity_poly.entity_id
_entity_poly.type
_entity_poly.pdbx_seq_one_letter_code
_entity_poly.pdbx_strand_id
1 'polypeptide(L)'
;MGIKQKHWTKEVTQRTKTCYDVVNCQFIRKKINQLVDNIVQADATIFDVQVQLIRYWSHRNSENHKAIESIEKQILEYISQCTPYVKKMFQGRIELAKVEIEEYKALTDFNQIATPAQFNFHFVLESKVKQCSMKNKSYVMVTKRAEYGLLPKFIEKMEFSFKIDESVMSQEDAQVMYDQMHKITKDYRTQMMALYVRSLAREYELLSSEIKRTVELFPQEKDQGFGATSGHVAFKHYHELREKRLNLEVEQSLYFLEETQPMQINSITS
;
A
#
# COMPACT_ATOMS: atom_id res chain seq x y z
N MET A 1 -5.98 17.35 -11.85
CA MET A 1 -5.95 17.60 -10.39
C MET A 1 -6.33 16.31 -9.67
N GLY A 2 -5.67 16.03 -8.52
CA GLY A 2 -5.84 14.82 -7.69
C GLY A 2 -4.89 13.67 -8.08
N ILE A 3 -4.04 13.07 -7.24
CA ILE A 3 -3.69 13.26 -5.82
C ILE A 3 -2.18 12.91 -5.69
N LYS A 4 -1.32 13.94 -5.65
CA LYS A 4 0.12 13.82 -5.32
C LYS A 4 0.30 13.89 -3.79
N GLN A 5 -0.26 12.95 -3.03
CA GLN A 5 -0.25 12.98 -1.53
C GLN A 5 0.78 12.09 -0.83
N LYS A 6 1.63 11.33 -1.53
CA LYS A 6 2.49 10.34 -0.83
C LYS A 6 3.96 10.38 -1.23
N HIS A 7 4.59 11.55 -1.22
CA HIS A 7 6.04 11.60 -1.14
C HIS A 7 6.43 12.59 -0.05
N TRP A 8 7.18 12.10 0.94
CA TRP A 8 7.65 12.89 2.09
C TRP A 8 8.40 14.16 1.65
N THR A 9 9.11 14.12 0.51
CA THR A 9 9.78 15.28 -0.10
C THR A 9 8.81 16.41 -0.42
N LYS A 10 7.58 16.11 -0.83
CA LYS A 10 6.57 17.14 -1.15
C LYS A 10 6.05 17.84 0.10
N GLU A 11 5.91 17.12 1.20
CA GLU A 11 5.54 17.70 2.50
C GLU A 11 6.69 18.55 3.06
N VAL A 12 7.93 18.08 2.90
CA VAL A 12 9.13 18.84 3.25
C VAL A 12 9.19 20.13 2.41
N THR A 13 9.12 20.05 1.07
CA THR A 13 9.12 21.22 0.18
C THR A 13 7.92 22.15 0.39
N GLN A 14 6.72 21.63 0.72
CA GLN A 14 5.56 22.47 1.06
C GLN A 14 5.76 23.23 2.36
N ARG A 15 6.37 22.61 3.37
CA ARG A 15 6.60 23.23 4.68
C ARG A 15 7.83 24.13 4.71
N THR A 16 8.89 23.78 3.99
CA THR A 16 10.11 24.61 3.86
C THR A 16 9.96 25.70 2.82
N LYS A 17 9.05 25.54 1.84
CA LYS A 17 8.88 26.41 0.67
C LYS A 17 10.13 26.54 -0.20
N THR A 18 11.10 25.62 -0.05
CA THR A 18 12.36 25.66 -0.81
C THR A 18 12.76 24.26 -1.31
N CYS A 19 13.46 24.20 -2.44
CA CYS A 19 14.11 22.98 -2.93
C CYS A 19 15.57 22.84 -2.48
N TYR A 20 16.06 23.70 -1.57
CA TYR A 20 17.44 23.66 -1.11
C TYR A 20 17.66 22.51 -0.11
N ASP A 21 18.60 21.62 -0.43
CA ASP A 21 18.90 20.43 0.35
C ASP A 21 19.33 20.75 1.78
N VAL A 22 20.09 21.82 2.00
CA VAL A 22 20.53 22.21 3.35
C VAL A 22 19.34 22.52 4.27
N VAL A 23 18.36 23.28 3.76
CA VAL A 23 17.15 23.67 4.51
C VAL A 23 16.26 22.45 4.76
N ASN A 24 16.13 21.57 3.76
CA ASN A 24 15.36 20.34 3.88
C ASN A 24 16.00 19.36 4.87
N CYS A 25 17.32 19.20 4.84
CA CYS A 25 18.09 18.41 5.80
C CYS A 25 17.93 18.93 7.23
N GLN A 26 18.00 20.25 7.44
CA GLN A 26 17.77 20.85 8.76
C GLN A 26 16.33 20.62 9.25
N PHE A 27 15.34 20.77 8.37
CA PHE A 27 13.93 20.49 8.69
C PHE A 27 13.70 19.03 9.08
N ILE A 28 14.23 18.09 8.29
CA ILE A 28 14.13 16.65 8.56
C ILE A 28 14.83 16.32 9.87
N ARG A 29 16.03 16.85 10.10
CA ARG A 29 16.77 16.66 11.36
C ARG A 29 15.99 17.17 12.57
N LYS A 30 15.34 18.33 12.45
CA LYS A 30 14.45 18.85 13.50
C LYS A 30 13.27 17.91 13.75
N LYS A 31 12.69 17.31 12.71
CA LYS A 31 11.59 16.34 12.84
C LYS A 31 12.04 15.03 13.46
N ILE A 32 13.22 14.54 13.11
CA ILE A 32 13.82 13.36 13.73
C ILE A 32 14.03 13.63 15.23
N ASN A 33 14.63 14.76 15.59
CA ASN A 33 14.83 15.12 17.00
C ASN A 33 13.49 15.19 17.75
N GLN A 34 12.46 15.83 17.19
CA GLN A 34 11.11 15.86 17.78
C GLN A 34 10.54 14.45 17.98
N LEU A 35 10.72 13.54 17.02
CA LEU A 35 10.26 12.16 17.16
C LEU A 35 11.05 11.41 18.24
N VAL A 36 12.36 11.61 18.33
CA VAL A 36 13.20 11.05 19.38
C VAL A 36 12.75 11.55 20.75
N ASP A 37 12.51 12.84 20.91
CA ASP A 37 12.01 13.43 22.16
C ASP A 37 10.64 12.85 22.55
N ASN A 38 9.74 12.69 21.58
CA ASN A 38 8.43 12.07 21.81
C ASN A 38 8.54 10.60 22.21
N ILE A 39 9.48 9.84 21.63
CA ILE A 39 9.75 8.45 22.01
C ILE A 39 10.25 8.41 23.45
N VAL A 40 11.23 9.26 23.80
CA VAL A 40 11.75 9.35 25.17
C VAL A 40 10.64 9.72 26.17
N GLN A 41 9.74 10.63 25.80
CA GLN A 41 8.60 11.00 26.64
C GLN A 41 7.60 9.84 26.79
N ALA A 42 7.33 9.11 25.71
CA ALA A 42 6.45 7.93 25.74
C ALA A 42 7.05 6.83 26.62
N ASP A 43 8.35 6.56 26.48
CA ASP A 43 9.09 5.60 27.31
C ASP A 43 9.07 6.01 28.79
N ALA A 44 9.28 7.29 29.09
CA ALA A 44 9.17 7.80 30.47
C ALA A 44 7.74 7.63 31.03
N THR A 45 6.71 7.84 30.21
CA THR A 45 5.32 7.66 30.61
C THR A 45 5.00 6.17 30.84
N ILE A 46 5.45 5.28 29.95
CA ILE A 46 5.32 3.83 30.11
C ILE A 46 6.01 3.40 31.41
N PHE A 47 7.22 3.87 31.64
CA PHE A 47 7.97 3.57 32.85
C PHE A 47 7.26 4.06 34.12
N ASP A 48 6.73 5.28 34.11
CA ASP A 48 5.98 5.81 35.25
C ASP A 48 4.69 5.00 35.51
N VAL A 49 3.95 4.63 34.46
CA VAL A 49 2.78 3.76 34.57
C VAL A 49 3.17 2.38 35.09
N GLN A 50 4.29 1.80 34.64
CA GLN A 50 4.81 0.53 35.17
C GLN A 50 5.15 0.65 36.65
N VAL A 51 5.80 1.73 37.09
CA VAL A 51 6.11 1.98 38.50
C VAL A 51 4.83 2.17 39.33
N GLN A 52 3.84 2.90 38.82
CA GLN A 52 2.55 3.09 39.48
C GLN A 52 1.79 1.76 39.62
N LEU A 53 1.77 0.94 38.57
CA LEU A 53 1.20 -0.41 38.60
C LEU A 53 1.92 -1.28 39.63
N ILE A 54 3.26 -1.34 39.58
CA ILE A 54 4.06 -2.09 40.54
C ILE A 54 3.72 -1.63 41.98
N ARG A 55 3.71 -0.33 42.27
CA ARG A 55 3.40 0.19 43.62
C ARG A 55 1.97 -0.11 44.08
N TYR A 56 0.99 0.07 43.21
CA TYR A 56 -0.43 -0.21 43.48
C TYR A 56 -0.62 -1.69 43.82
N TRP A 57 0.07 -2.57 43.11
CA TRP A 57 -0.07 -4.01 43.28
C TRP A 57 0.84 -4.63 44.34
N SER A 58 2.02 -4.06 44.62
CA SER A 58 2.85 -4.43 45.78
C SER A 58 2.15 -4.19 47.12
N HIS A 59 1.15 -3.29 47.15
CA HIS A 59 0.26 -3.09 48.30
C HIS A 59 -0.87 -4.14 48.42
N ARG A 60 -1.08 -5.00 47.41
CA ARG A 60 -2.05 -6.11 47.43
C ARG A 60 -1.33 -7.45 47.27
N ASN A 61 -0.96 -8.09 48.39
CA ASN A 61 -0.49 -9.49 48.60
C ASN A 61 0.23 -10.25 47.46
N SER A 62 1.34 -10.92 47.82
CA SER A 62 2.31 -11.63 46.96
C SER A 62 1.78 -12.74 46.04
N GLU A 63 0.52 -13.16 46.15
CA GLU A 63 -0.12 -14.07 45.18
C GLU A 63 -0.46 -13.37 43.85
N ASN A 64 -0.52 -12.03 43.83
CA ASN A 64 -0.88 -11.25 42.65
C ASN A 64 0.26 -11.07 41.63
N HIS A 65 1.54 -11.26 41.99
CA HIS A 65 2.64 -11.01 41.04
C HIS A 65 2.61 -11.94 39.82
N LYS A 66 2.30 -13.23 40.00
CA LYS A 66 2.12 -14.15 38.86
C LYS A 66 0.89 -13.81 38.01
N ALA A 67 -0.19 -13.34 38.64
CA ALA A 67 -1.37 -12.87 37.93
C ALA A 67 -1.08 -11.60 37.11
N ILE A 68 -0.22 -10.72 37.61
CA ILE A 68 0.20 -9.48 36.94
C ILE A 68 1.11 -9.77 35.76
N GLU A 69 2.14 -10.62 35.92
CA GLU A 69 2.98 -11.06 34.80
C GLU A 69 2.13 -11.75 33.72
N SER A 70 1.10 -12.51 34.13
CA SER A 70 0.15 -13.13 33.21
C SER A 70 -0.70 -12.10 32.47
N ILE A 71 -1.24 -11.08 33.14
CA ILE A 71 -2.06 -10.02 32.52
C ILE A 71 -1.20 -9.12 31.62
N GLU A 72 -0.01 -8.72 32.07
CA GLU A 72 0.92 -7.92 31.26
C GLU A 72 1.31 -8.69 29.99
N LYS A 73 1.62 -9.98 30.11
CA LYS A 73 1.88 -10.84 28.95
C LYS A 73 0.68 -10.89 28.02
N GLN A 74 -0.55 -11.05 28.52
CA GLN A 74 -1.77 -11.06 27.70
C GLN A 74 -2.01 -9.72 27.00
N ILE A 75 -1.78 -8.58 27.66
CA ILE A 75 -1.91 -7.25 27.07
C ILE A 75 -0.85 -7.03 25.99
N LEU A 76 0.41 -7.36 26.26
CA LEU A 76 1.49 -7.24 25.27
C LEU A 76 1.28 -8.18 24.08
N GLU A 77 0.77 -9.39 24.33
CA GLU A 77 0.40 -10.34 23.29
C GLU A 77 -0.76 -9.80 22.45
N TYR A 78 -1.78 -9.22 23.08
CA TYR A 78 -2.88 -8.55 22.39
C TYR A 78 -2.39 -7.34 21.56
N ILE A 79 -1.54 -6.47 22.11
CA ILE A 79 -0.93 -5.35 21.37
C ILE A 79 -0.11 -5.88 20.19
N SER A 80 0.69 -6.93 20.39
CA SER A 80 1.47 -7.56 19.32
C SER A 80 0.58 -8.17 18.24
N GLN A 81 -0.57 -8.74 18.61
CA GLN A 81 -1.58 -9.25 17.67
C GLN A 81 -2.30 -8.12 16.93
N CYS A 82 -2.48 -6.95 17.55
CA CYS A 82 -3.14 -5.79 16.97
C CYS A 82 -2.20 -4.90 16.12
N THR A 83 -0.89 -4.98 16.32
CA THR A 83 0.11 -4.14 15.63
C THR A 83 0.98 -4.80 14.55
N PRO A 84 0.77 -6.06 14.08
CA PRO A 84 1.68 -6.69 13.12
C PRO A 84 1.67 -5.94 11.77
N TYR A 85 0.52 -5.37 11.40
CA TYR A 85 0.36 -4.56 10.20
C TYR A 85 1.19 -3.26 10.28
N VAL A 86 1.27 -2.62 11.46
CA VAL A 86 2.00 -1.37 11.65
C VAL A 86 3.49 -1.60 11.38
N LYS A 87 4.04 -2.68 11.94
CA LYS A 87 5.44 -3.09 11.70
C LYS A 87 5.69 -3.37 10.21
N LYS A 88 4.82 -4.17 9.57
CA LYS A 88 4.89 -4.50 8.13
C LYS A 88 4.81 -3.24 7.26
N MET A 89 3.91 -2.30 7.59
CA MET A 89 3.76 -1.03 6.90
C MET A 89 5.05 -0.19 6.98
N PHE A 90 5.64 -0.05 8.17
CA PHE A 90 6.88 0.72 8.33
C PHE A 90 8.08 0.05 7.64
N GLN A 91 8.18 -1.28 7.69
CA GLN A 91 9.19 -2.03 6.93
C GLN A 91 9.05 -1.77 5.43
N GLY A 92 7.84 -1.86 4.88
CA GLY A 92 7.59 -1.56 3.47
C GLY A 92 7.95 -0.11 3.10
N ARG A 93 7.71 0.87 3.99
CA ARG A 93 8.12 2.27 3.77
C ARG A 93 9.63 2.45 3.72
N ILE A 94 10.36 1.75 4.58
CA ILE A 94 11.83 1.77 4.59
C ILE A 94 12.37 1.16 3.30
N GLU A 95 11.82 0.02 2.86
CA GLU A 95 12.20 -0.63 1.61
C GLU A 95 11.92 0.26 0.39
N LEU A 96 10.75 0.88 0.34
CA LEU A 96 10.41 1.83 -0.71
C LEU A 96 11.41 2.99 -0.77
N ALA A 97 11.74 3.59 0.39
CA ALA A 97 12.71 4.68 0.46
C ALA A 97 14.12 4.27 0.00
N LYS A 98 14.55 3.04 0.32
CA LYS A 98 15.83 2.51 -0.17
C LYS A 98 15.83 2.39 -1.69
N VAL A 99 14.79 1.82 -2.27
CA VAL A 99 14.67 1.68 -3.72
C VAL A 99 14.54 3.04 -4.43
N GLU A 100 13.83 4.00 -3.84
CA GLU A 100 13.78 5.39 -4.35
C GLU A 100 15.17 6.03 -4.46
N ILE A 101 16.02 5.83 -3.44
CA ILE A 101 17.39 6.34 -3.43
C ILE A 101 18.24 5.64 -4.51
N GLU A 102 18.11 4.33 -4.66
CA GLU A 102 18.80 3.56 -5.69
C GLU A 102 18.36 3.99 -7.09
N GLU A 103 17.04 4.11 -7.33
CA GLU A 103 16.48 4.57 -8.60
C GLU A 103 16.98 5.97 -8.97
N TYR A 104 17.02 6.89 -8.00
CA TYR A 104 17.49 8.25 -8.23
C TYR A 104 18.96 8.29 -8.64
N LYS A 105 19.81 7.48 -7.99
CA LYS A 105 21.22 7.34 -8.38
C LYS A 105 21.34 6.78 -9.80
N ALA A 106 20.65 5.68 -10.10
CA ALA A 106 20.66 5.07 -11.43
C ALA A 106 20.15 6.03 -12.53
N LEU A 107 19.15 6.85 -12.23
CA LEU A 107 18.67 7.90 -13.14
C LEU A 107 19.74 8.97 -13.37
N THR A 108 20.44 9.38 -12.32
CA THR A 108 21.52 10.37 -12.40
C THR A 108 22.66 9.84 -13.27
N ASP A 109 23.06 8.58 -13.06
CA ASP A 109 24.09 7.92 -13.85
C ASP A 109 23.67 7.79 -15.32
N PHE A 110 22.42 7.38 -15.59
CA PHE A 110 21.86 7.37 -16.93
C PHE A 110 21.90 8.76 -17.58
N ASN A 111 21.47 9.81 -16.89
CA ASN A 111 21.43 11.16 -17.44
C ASN A 111 22.81 11.72 -17.81
N GLN A 112 23.88 11.24 -17.17
CA GLN A 112 25.26 11.66 -17.46
C GLN A 112 25.81 11.06 -18.76
N ILE A 113 25.32 9.87 -19.13
CA ILE A 113 25.90 9.07 -20.22
C ILE A 113 24.93 8.85 -21.39
N ALA A 114 23.65 9.21 -21.23
CA ALA A 114 22.61 8.96 -22.22
C ALA A 114 22.75 9.86 -23.46
N THR A 115 22.56 9.26 -24.63
CA THR A 115 22.46 9.99 -25.89
C THR A 115 21.11 10.72 -26.02
N PRO A 116 21.01 11.74 -26.89
CA PRO A 116 19.73 12.39 -27.19
C PRO A 116 18.63 11.42 -27.65
N ALA A 117 19.00 10.38 -28.41
CA ALA A 117 18.06 9.35 -28.85
C ALA A 117 17.53 8.52 -27.66
N GLN A 118 18.40 8.16 -26.72
CA GLN A 118 18.04 7.44 -25.49
C GLN A 118 17.16 8.29 -24.57
N PHE A 119 17.42 9.60 -24.46
CA PHE A 119 16.55 10.53 -23.75
C PHE A 119 15.15 10.62 -24.35
N ASN A 120 15.04 10.72 -25.67
CA ASN A 120 13.74 10.73 -26.35
C ASN A 120 12.94 9.45 -26.07
N PHE A 121 13.61 8.28 -26.10
CA PHE A 121 13.00 7.01 -25.73
C PHE A 121 12.54 7.00 -24.26
N HIS A 122 13.39 7.48 -23.35
CA HIS A 122 13.07 7.57 -21.93
C HIS A 122 11.79 8.39 -21.67
N PHE A 123 11.62 9.56 -22.30
CA PHE A 123 10.42 10.39 -22.13
C PHE A 123 9.14 9.69 -22.60
N VAL A 124 9.20 8.97 -23.72
CA VAL A 124 8.05 8.19 -24.22
C VAL A 124 7.68 7.09 -23.21
N LEU A 125 8.69 6.35 -22.73
CA LEU A 125 8.53 5.28 -21.76
C LEU A 125 8.04 5.78 -20.39
N GLU A 126 8.50 6.94 -19.94
CA GLU A 126 8.13 7.50 -18.64
C GLU A 126 6.62 7.61 -18.46
N SER A 127 5.95 8.17 -19.48
CA SER A 127 4.50 8.35 -19.48
C SER A 127 3.75 7.02 -19.45
N LYS A 128 4.19 6.04 -20.25
CA LYS A 128 3.60 4.70 -20.33
C LYS A 128 3.79 3.91 -19.03
N VAL A 129 4.98 3.94 -18.46
CA VAL A 129 5.30 3.29 -17.18
C VAL A 129 4.41 3.83 -16.05
N LYS A 130 4.19 5.14 -16.02
CA LYS A 130 3.29 5.76 -15.05
C LYS A 130 1.84 5.30 -15.23
N GLN A 131 1.35 5.24 -16.46
CA GLN A 131 -0.01 4.73 -16.75
C GLN A 131 -0.14 3.25 -16.37
N CYS A 132 0.86 2.44 -16.72
CA CYS A 132 0.92 1.02 -16.40
C CYS A 132 0.88 0.79 -14.88
N SER A 133 1.65 1.56 -14.09
CA SER A 133 1.60 1.51 -12.62
C SER A 133 0.21 1.83 -12.07
N MET A 134 -0.46 2.87 -12.58
CA MET A 134 -1.83 3.20 -12.16
C MET A 134 -2.82 2.07 -12.47
N LYS A 135 -2.68 1.42 -13.62
CA LYS A 135 -3.52 0.27 -14.01
C LYS A 135 -3.22 -0.95 -13.17
N ASN A 136 -1.94 -1.28 -12.93
CA ASN A 136 -1.53 -2.37 -12.04
C ASN A 136 -2.10 -2.18 -10.63
N LYS A 137 -1.93 -0.98 -10.07
CA LYS A 137 -2.49 -0.62 -8.77
C LYS A 137 -4.00 -0.84 -8.71
N SER A 138 -4.72 -0.38 -9.73
CA SER A 138 -6.17 -0.54 -9.80
C SER A 138 -6.57 -2.01 -9.90
N TYR A 139 -5.89 -2.79 -10.74
CA TYR A 139 -6.10 -4.21 -10.91
C TYR A 139 -5.89 -4.99 -9.60
N VAL A 140 -4.74 -4.81 -8.95
CA VAL A 140 -4.38 -5.50 -7.71
C VAL A 140 -5.35 -5.12 -6.58
N MET A 141 -5.68 -3.83 -6.45
CA MET A 141 -6.66 -3.32 -5.48
C MET A 141 -8.05 -3.93 -5.65
N VAL A 142 -8.53 -4.01 -6.89
CA VAL A 142 -9.87 -4.55 -7.21
C VAL A 142 -9.90 -6.06 -7.03
N THR A 143 -8.82 -6.75 -7.38
CA THR A 143 -8.67 -8.20 -7.15
C THR A 143 -8.76 -8.51 -5.65
N LYS A 144 -8.02 -7.79 -4.80
CA LYS A 144 -8.08 -7.95 -3.34
C LYS A 144 -9.44 -7.61 -2.76
N ARG A 145 -10.11 -6.57 -3.28
CA ARG A 145 -11.50 -6.26 -2.93
C ARG A 145 -12.45 -7.39 -3.27
N ALA A 146 -12.29 -8.04 -4.43
CA ALA A 146 -13.12 -9.18 -4.81
C ALA A 146 -12.91 -10.37 -3.85
N GLU A 147 -11.65 -10.66 -3.48
CA GLU A 147 -11.32 -11.69 -2.49
C GLU A 147 -12.00 -11.45 -1.13
N TYR A 148 -12.12 -10.18 -0.72
CA TYR A 148 -12.74 -9.80 0.57
C TYR A 148 -14.24 -9.50 0.47
N GLY A 149 -14.87 -9.65 -0.70
CA GLY A 149 -16.28 -9.29 -0.89
C GLY A 149 -16.56 -7.78 -0.76
N LEU A 150 -15.54 -6.94 -0.85
CA LEU A 150 -15.62 -5.49 -0.69
C LEU A 150 -15.94 -4.79 -2.02
N LEU A 151 -17.22 -4.58 -2.29
CA LEU A 151 -17.66 -4.01 -3.56
C LEU A 151 -17.26 -2.52 -3.72
N PRO A 152 -16.87 -2.09 -4.94
CA PRO A 152 -16.84 -0.68 -5.27
C PRO A 152 -18.21 -0.01 -5.10
N LYS A 153 -18.24 1.24 -4.65
CA LYS A 153 -19.48 2.02 -4.42
C LYS A 153 -20.46 2.04 -5.60
N PHE A 154 -19.97 1.96 -6.84
CA PHE A 154 -20.83 1.96 -8.01
C PHE A 154 -21.51 0.61 -8.26
N ILE A 155 -20.92 -0.51 -7.79
CA ILE A 155 -21.50 -1.85 -7.85
C ILE A 155 -22.46 -2.06 -6.66
N GLU A 156 -22.06 -1.59 -5.48
CA GLU A 156 -22.82 -1.73 -4.23
C GLU A 156 -24.23 -1.12 -4.32
N LYS A 157 -24.36 0.03 -4.98
CA LYS A 157 -25.63 0.78 -5.11
C LYS A 157 -26.73 0.07 -5.88
N MET A 158 -26.42 -0.97 -6.67
CA MET A 158 -27.45 -1.76 -7.33
C MET A 158 -27.88 -2.91 -6.42
N GLU A 159 -29.14 -2.85 -6.02
CA GLU A 159 -29.85 -3.85 -5.25
C GLU A 159 -31.27 -3.95 -5.78
N PHE A 160 -31.70 -5.18 -6.07
CA PHE A 160 -33.10 -5.47 -6.38
C PHE A 160 -33.82 -5.69 -5.06
N SER A 161 -34.62 -4.71 -4.62
CA SER A 161 -35.32 -4.75 -3.33
C SER A 161 -36.66 -4.00 -3.37
N PHE A 162 -37.54 -4.38 -4.30
CA PHE A 162 -38.90 -3.84 -4.28
C PHE A 162 -39.75 -4.58 -3.24
N LYS A 163 -40.65 -3.84 -2.60
CA LYS A 163 -41.59 -4.42 -1.64
C LYS A 163 -42.66 -5.19 -2.40
N ILE A 164 -42.97 -6.39 -1.91
CA ILE A 164 -44.07 -7.18 -2.44
C ILE A 164 -45.29 -6.96 -1.56
N ASP A 165 -46.47 -6.95 -2.18
CA ASP A 165 -47.72 -6.85 -1.45
C ASP A 165 -48.05 -8.20 -0.78
N GLU A 166 -47.74 -8.30 0.51
CA GLU A 166 -47.96 -9.48 1.33
C GLU A 166 -49.44 -9.70 1.68
N SER A 167 -50.35 -8.77 1.31
CA SER A 167 -51.79 -8.94 1.54
C SER A 167 -52.48 -9.82 0.50
N VAL A 168 -51.87 -9.99 -0.68
CA VAL A 168 -52.39 -10.77 -1.82
C VAL A 168 -51.63 -12.07 -2.06
N MET A 169 -50.64 -12.39 -1.22
CA MET A 169 -49.69 -13.47 -1.42
C MET A 169 -49.38 -14.15 -0.09
N SER A 170 -49.11 -15.45 -0.10
CA SER A 170 -48.71 -16.17 1.10
C SER A 170 -47.32 -15.72 1.57
N GLN A 171 -47.03 -15.85 2.88
CA GLN A 171 -45.71 -15.51 3.41
C GLN A 171 -44.58 -16.34 2.77
N GLU A 172 -44.86 -17.60 2.42
CA GLU A 172 -43.89 -18.48 1.76
C GLU A 172 -43.56 -17.99 0.35
N ASP A 173 -44.59 -17.64 -0.44
CA ASP A 173 -44.41 -17.10 -1.79
C ASP A 173 -43.66 -15.75 -1.76
N ALA A 174 -43.97 -14.90 -0.78
CA ALA A 174 -43.29 -13.62 -0.58
C ALA A 174 -41.80 -13.84 -0.29
N GLN A 175 -41.48 -14.78 0.60
CA GLN A 175 -40.11 -15.11 0.95
C GLN A 175 -39.33 -15.68 -0.25
N VAL A 176 -39.94 -16.57 -1.04
CA VAL A 176 -39.33 -17.10 -2.27
C VAL A 176 -38.95 -15.96 -3.23
N MET A 177 -39.82 -14.97 -3.38
CA MET A 177 -39.56 -13.81 -4.23
C MET A 177 -38.44 -12.93 -3.67
N TYR A 178 -38.41 -12.67 -2.36
CA TYR A 178 -37.30 -11.95 -1.72
C TYR A 178 -35.96 -12.70 -1.89
N ASP A 179 -35.95 -14.02 -1.75
CA ASP A 179 -34.76 -14.85 -1.97
C ASP A 179 -34.28 -14.77 -3.42
N GLN A 180 -35.20 -14.76 -4.39
CA GLN A 180 -34.87 -14.55 -5.80
C GLN A 180 -34.28 -13.16 -6.04
N MET A 181 -34.85 -12.09 -5.45
CA MET A 181 -34.29 -10.74 -5.54
C MET A 181 -32.87 -10.66 -4.96
N HIS A 182 -32.65 -11.31 -3.83
CA HIS A 182 -31.32 -11.40 -3.20
C HIS A 182 -30.33 -12.15 -4.10
N LYS A 183 -30.76 -13.28 -4.68
CA LYS A 183 -29.96 -14.06 -5.62
C LYS A 183 -29.58 -13.25 -6.86
N ILE A 184 -30.53 -12.55 -7.49
CA ILE A 184 -30.27 -11.69 -8.66
C ILE A 184 -29.28 -10.58 -8.30
N THR A 185 -29.46 -9.93 -7.15
CA THR A 185 -28.54 -8.89 -6.66
C THR A 185 -27.13 -9.44 -6.47
N LYS A 186 -27.00 -10.62 -5.85
CA LYS A 186 -25.71 -11.29 -5.64
C LYS A 186 -25.06 -11.66 -6.97
N ASP A 187 -25.79 -12.29 -7.88
CA ASP A 187 -25.29 -12.72 -9.19
C ASP A 187 -24.84 -11.52 -10.03
N TYR A 188 -25.62 -10.43 -10.04
CA TYR A 188 -25.24 -9.18 -10.69
C TYR A 188 -23.92 -8.62 -10.14
N ARG A 189 -23.80 -8.52 -8.81
CA ARG A 189 -22.59 -8.01 -8.14
C ARG A 189 -21.37 -8.86 -8.48
N THR A 190 -21.50 -10.19 -8.44
CA THR A 190 -20.42 -11.13 -8.78
C THR A 190 -20.00 -11.00 -10.25
N GLN A 191 -20.96 -11.00 -11.18
CA GLN A 191 -20.67 -10.88 -12.62
C GLN A 191 -20.03 -9.54 -12.98
N MET A 192 -20.56 -8.44 -12.42
CA MET A 192 -20.00 -7.10 -12.62
C MET A 192 -18.58 -6.99 -12.07
N MET A 193 -18.32 -7.56 -10.88
CA MET A 193 -16.99 -7.56 -10.30
C MET A 193 -16.01 -8.38 -11.15
N ALA A 194 -16.42 -9.56 -11.63
CA ALA A 194 -15.62 -10.40 -12.51
C ALA A 194 -15.27 -9.69 -13.83
N LEU A 195 -16.26 -9.03 -14.46
CA LEU A 195 -16.04 -8.24 -15.67
C LEU A 195 -15.07 -7.08 -15.41
N TYR A 196 -15.22 -6.39 -14.28
CA TYR A 196 -14.36 -5.27 -13.91
C TYR A 196 -12.91 -5.70 -13.67
N VAL A 197 -12.69 -6.79 -12.92
CA VAL A 197 -11.37 -7.40 -12.74
C VAL A 197 -10.75 -7.78 -14.08
N ARG A 198 -11.51 -8.45 -14.96
CA ARG A 198 -11.05 -8.88 -16.28
C ARG A 198 -10.66 -7.70 -17.17
N SER A 199 -11.44 -6.62 -17.15
CA SER A 199 -11.15 -5.40 -17.89
C SER A 199 -9.81 -4.79 -17.45
N LEU A 200 -9.63 -4.61 -16.14
CA LEU A 200 -8.40 -4.06 -15.58
C LEU A 200 -7.18 -4.95 -15.85
N ALA A 201 -7.33 -6.27 -15.76
CA ALA A 201 -6.29 -7.23 -16.09
C ALA A 201 -5.82 -7.06 -17.54
N ARG A 202 -6.78 -6.94 -18.48
CA ARG A 202 -6.47 -6.79 -19.90
C ARG A 202 -5.80 -5.45 -20.21
N GLU A 203 -6.29 -4.35 -19.63
CA GLU A 203 -5.65 -3.04 -19.79
C GLU A 203 -4.21 -3.04 -19.29
N TYR A 204 -3.96 -3.68 -18.14
CA TYR A 204 -2.62 -3.82 -17.57
C TYR A 204 -1.71 -4.67 -18.46
N GLU A 205 -2.18 -5.82 -18.93
CA GLU A 205 -1.43 -6.74 -19.80
C GLU A 205 -0.99 -6.06 -21.11
N LEU A 206 -1.89 -5.30 -21.75
CA LEU A 206 -1.60 -4.59 -23.00
C LEU A 206 -0.51 -3.53 -22.80
N LEU A 207 -0.61 -2.71 -21.74
CA LEU A 207 0.40 -1.70 -21.43
C LEU A 207 1.74 -2.31 -21.02
N SER A 208 1.73 -3.38 -20.23
CA SER A 208 2.94 -4.09 -19.83
C SER A 208 3.67 -4.67 -21.04
N SER A 209 2.92 -5.29 -21.97
CA SER A 209 3.47 -5.84 -23.21
C SER A 209 4.05 -4.75 -24.11
N GLU A 210 3.38 -3.61 -24.22
CA GLU A 210 3.87 -2.47 -25.00
C GLU A 210 5.17 -1.89 -24.41
N ILE A 211 5.25 -1.73 -23.09
CA ILE A 211 6.46 -1.27 -22.39
C ILE A 211 7.61 -2.23 -22.66
N LYS A 212 7.40 -3.55 -22.48
CA LYS A 212 8.45 -4.56 -22.75
C LYS A 212 9.01 -4.44 -24.16
N ARG A 213 8.14 -4.37 -25.17
CA ARG A 213 8.55 -4.17 -26.58
C ARG A 213 9.31 -2.86 -26.77
N THR A 214 8.88 -1.78 -26.11
CA THR A 214 9.55 -0.47 -26.23
C THR A 214 10.95 -0.50 -25.60
N VAL A 215 11.12 -1.22 -24.50
CA VAL A 215 12.43 -1.42 -23.84
C VAL A 215 13.35 -2.30 -24.69
N GLU A 216 12.82 -3.33 -25.35
CA GLU A 216 13.60 -4.18 -26.27
C GLU A 216 14.14 -3.38 -27.47
N LEU A 217 13.41 -2.35 -27.91
CA LEU A 217 13.81 -1.45 -28.99
C LEU A 217 14.70 -0.28 -28.54
N PHE A 218 15.14 -0.27 -27.28
CA PHE A 218 15.93 0.84 -26.75
C PHE A 218 17.26 0.99 -27.50
N PRO A 219 17.69 2.22 -27.87
CA PRO A 219 18.89 2.42 -28.66
C PRO A 219 20.13 1.82 -28.01
N GLN A 220 20.76 0.86 -28.69
CA GLN A 220 22.04 0.27 -28.33
C GLN A 220 23.16 1.08 -28.99
N GLU A 221 24.13 1.55 -28.20
CA GLU A 221 25.37 2.06 -28.75
C GLU A 221 26.24 0.89 -29.21
N LYS A 222 26.86 1.00 -30.38
CA LYS A 222 27.92 0.07 -30.77
C LYS A 222 29.14 0.42 -29.92
N ASP A 223 29.65 -0.55 -29.16
CA ASP A 223 30.82 -0.41 -28.27
C ASP A 223 31.89 0.52 -28.85
N GLN A 224 32.02 1.71 -28.26
CA GLN A 224 33.19 2.55 -28.42
C GLN A 224 33.89 2.68 -27.07
N GLY A 225 34.75 1.70 -26.76
CA GLY A 225 35.76 1.81 -25.71
C GLY A 225 35.60 0.85 -24.54
N PHE A 226 36.72 0.21 -24.17
CA PHE A 226 36.85 -0.65 -23.00
C PHE A 226 36.56 0.15 -21.72
N GLY A 227 35.47 -0.17 -21.02
CA GLY A 227 35.23 0.25 -19.63
C GLY A 227 34.17 1.34 -19.39
N ALA A 228 33.49 1.87 -20.41
CA ALA A 228 32.34 2.76 -20.21
C ALA A 228 31.04 1.97 -20.14
N THR A 229 30.25 2.13 -19.07
CA THR A 229 28.88 1.59 -19.00
C THR A 229 28.06 2.25 -20.11
N SER A 230 27.54 1.48 -21.07
CA SER A 230 26.75 2.08 -22.17
C SER A 230 25.45 2.67 -21.63
N GLY A 231 24.93 3.72 -22.29
CA GLY A 231 23.66 4.34 -21.91
C GLY A 231 22.48 3.36 -21.87
N HIS A 232 22.55 2.28 -22.65
CA HIS A 232 21.61 1.16 -22.63
C HIS A 232 21.64 0.39 -21.30
N VAL A 233 22.84 0.05 -20.79
CA VAL A 233 23.00 -0.69 -19.53
C VAL A 233 22.53 0.15 -18.35
N ALA A 234 22.89 1.43 -18.31
CA ALA A 234 22.41 2.34 -17.26
C ALA A 234 20.89 2.52 -17.30
N PHE A 235 20.30 2.66 -18.50
CA PHE A 235 18.85 2.73 -18.67
C PHE A 235 18.15 1.47 -18.15
N LYS A 236 18.67 0.29 -18.50
CA LYS A 236 18.08 -0.99 -18.07
C LYS A 236 18.09 -1.12 -16.55
N HIS A 237 19.24 -0.83 -15.91
CA HIS A 237 19.35 -0.84 -14.45
C HIS A 237 18.38 0.14 -13.78
N TYR A 238 18.32 1.37 -14.29
CA TYR A 238 17.34 2.37 -13.86
C TYR A 238 15.89 1.86 -13.99
N HIS A 239 15.56 1.24 -15.12
CA HIS A 239 14.21 0.75 -15.40
C HIS A 239 13.80 -0.39 -14.46
N GLU A 240 14.71 -1.32 -14.17
CA GLU A 240 14.50 -2.42 -13.22
C GLU A 240 14.22 -1.89 -11.80
N LEU A 241 14.99 -0.88 -11.35
CA LEU A 241 14.77 -0.24 -10.06
C LEU A 241 13.43 0.50 -10.01
N ARG A 242 13.07 1.19 -11.11
CA ARG A 242 11.77 1.86 -11.23
C ARG A 242 10.61 0.86 -11.20
N GLU A 243 10.72 -0.28 -11.90
CA GLU A 243 9.71 -1.34 -11.85
C GLU A 243 9.56 -1.89 -10.42
N LYS A 244 10.68 -2.17 -9.74
CA LYS A 244 10.70 -2.60 -8.34
C LYS A 244 10.01 -1.60 -7.42
N ARG A 245 10.31 -0.29 -7.55
CA ARG A 245 9.65 0.76 -6.75
C ARG A 245 8.14 0.74 -6.97
N LEU A 246 7.69 0.69 -8.22
CA LEU A 246 6.27 0.74 -8.55
C LEU A 246 5.53 -0.50 -8.02
N ASN A 247 6.14 -1.67 -8.04
CA ASN A 247 5.57 -2.88 -7.44
C ASN A 247 5.43 -2.74 -5.91
N LEU A 248 6.45 -2.21 -5.22
CA LEU A 248 6.37 -1.91 -3.79
C LEU A 248 5.25 -0.90 -3.47
N GLU A 249 5.06 0.13 -4.30
CA GLU A 249 3.95 1.10 -4.12
C GLU A 249 2.57 0.45 -4.29
N VAL A 250 2.46 -0.53 -5.19
CA VAL A 250 1.24 -1.33 -5.38
C VAL A 250 0.98 -2.19 -4.15
N GLU A 251 1.98 -2.91 -3.64
CA GLU A 251 1.86 -3.71 -2.41
C GLU A 251 1.47 -2.86 -1.21
N GLN A 252 2.13 -1.71 -1.01
CA GLN A 252 1.79 -0.78 0.07
C GLN A 252 0.35 -0.26 -0.01
N SER A 253 -0.21 -0.20 -1.22
CA SER A 253 -1.58 0.26 -1.39
C SER A 253 -2.62 -0.73 -0.87
N LEU A 254 -2.25 -1.99 -0.66
CA LEU A 254 -3.14 -3.01 -0.10
C LEU A 254 -3.27 -2.93 1.42
N TYR A 255 -2.36 -2.27 2.14
CA TYR A 255 -2.34 -2.30 3.61
C TYR A 255 -3.64 -1.83 4.27
N PHE A 256 -4.34 -0.85 3.69
CA PHE A 256 -5.62 -0.41 4.25
C PHE A 256 -6.75 -1.45 4.05
N LEU A 257 -6.64 -2.31 3.03
CA LEU A 257 -7.56 -3.43 2.85
C LEU A 257 -7.26 -4.56 3.83
N GLU A 258 -5.97 -4.80 4.12
CA GLU A 258 -5.57 -5.75 5.16
C GLU A 258 -6.04 -5.30 6.56
N GLU A 259 -6.02 -3.99 6.84
CA GLU A 259 -6.52 -3.39 8.10
C GLU A 259 -8.05 -3.48 8.25
N THR A 260 -8.78 -3.47 7.13
CA THR A 260 -10.25 -3.57 7.13
C THR A 260 -10.76 -5.01 7.07
N GLN A 261 -9.84 -5.98 7.09
CA GLN A 261 -10.21 -7.37 7.29
C GLN A 261 -10.89 -7.47 8.67
N PRO A 262 -12.15 -7.96 8.78
CA PRO A 262 -12.69 -8.28 10.09
C PRO A 262 -11.70 -9.25 10.72
N MET A 263 -11.19 -8.93 11.92
CA MET A 263 -10.48 -9.92 12.72
C MET A 263 -11.40 -11.13 12.76
N GLN A 264 -11.03 -12.19 12.03
CA GLN A 264 -11.51 -13.51 12.36
C GLN A 264 -10.91 -13.75 13.73
N ILE A 265 -11.66 -13.35 14.76
CA ILE A 265 -11.46 -13.85 16.10
C ILE A 265 -11.58 -15.34 15.89
N ASN A 266 -10.43 -16.01 15.77
CA ASN A 266 -10.37 -17.44 15.91
C ASN A 266 -11.05 -17.69 17.24
N SER A 267 -12.27 -18.20 17.17
CA SER A 267 -12.97 -18.75 18.30
C SER A 267 -12.01 -19.79 18.88
N ILE A 268 -11.28 -19.39 19.91
CA ILE A 268 -10.58 -20.32 20.80
C ILE A 268 -11.71 -21.04 21.54
N THR A 269 -12.28 -22.01 20.86
CA THR A 269 -13.00 -23.13 21.46
C THR A 269 -11.97 -24.25 21.59
N SER A 270 -11.39 -24.36 22.78
CA SER A 270 -10.84 -25.60 23.35
C SER A 270 -10.81 -25.44 24.86
#